data_AF-A0A143Q9M1-F1
#
_entry.id   AF-A0A143Q9M1-F1
#
_cell.length_a   1.000
_cell.length_b   1.000
_cell.length_c   1.000
_cell.angle_alpha   90.00
_cell.angle_beta   90.00
_cell.angle_gamma   90.00
#
_symmetry.space_group_name_H-M   'P 1'
#
loop_
_entity.id
_entity.type
_entity.pdbx_description
1 polymer ?
#
loop_
_entity_poly.entity_id
_entity_poly.type
_entity_poly.pdbx_seq_one_letter_code
_entity_poly.pdbx_strand_id
1 'polypeptide(L)'
;MSIASAEMTTSLRRNAGRAASHGYGVTPVDRQDFVGTSVQGRALATYLRTTVRPFLGLWAHTHSLPWPTGLVDQAGRLLPPVGTTRCTPVKLDNCRAEWVHSDRPRRLGPTGRSETPRRRADRDRVILYLHGGAFVVCGLNSHRRLTSRIAHTTGADVLSIDYRMMPRNPISHAVEDGVDGYRYLLDSGYLPEQIFIAGDSAGGYLSFMVSLALTSLGLPQAGGIIALSPLTDLDPSRKMAHPNAARCPVFPAGAVPALTALADSVEARIVVEGKRGPRVCPVNADLSDMPPVLLQVGSNEMVYADSELMADRLAEAGVDCRLQVWENQVHVFQAADFVPESGRAIREIAAFVDERVASRGRTSAIRPGA
;
A
#
# COMPACT_ATOMS: atom_id res chain seq x y z
N MET A 1 -15.39 18.45 10.43
CA MET A 1 -13.97 18.54 10.04
C MET A 1 -13.18 18.86 11.28
N SER A 2 -12.21 18.02 11.65
CA SER A 2 -11.21 18.42 12.64
C SER A 2 -10.27 19.44 11.98
N ILE A 3 -9.73 20.38 12.76
CA ILE A 3 -8.75 21.38 12.30
C ILE A 3 -7.55 20.69 11.64
N ALA A 4 -7.18 19.50 12.13
CA ALA A 4 -6.12 18.65 11.57
C ALA A 4 -6.40 18.18 10.13
N SER A 5 -7.67 17.91 9.76
CA SER A 5 -8.06 17.51 8.40
C SER A 5 -7.83 18.64 7.40
N ALA A 6 -8.11 19.88 7.81
CA ALA A 6 -7.94 21.07 6.98
C ALA A 6 -6.45 21.44 6.84
N GLU A 7 -5.67 21.35 7.91
CA GLU A 7 -4.21 21.59 7.90
C GLU A 7 -3.45 20.53 7.09
N MET A 8 -3.78 19.25 7.24
CA MET A 8 -3.17 18.16 6.46
C MET A 8 -3.49 18.32 4.97
N THR A 9 -4.74 18.61 4.63
CA THR A 9 -5.16 18.88 3.24
C THR A 9 -4.47 20.13 2.68
N THR A 10 -4.30 21.17 3.49
CA THR A 10 -3.62 22.42 3.09
C THR A 10 -2.12 22.22 2.92
N SER A 11 -1.47 21.44 3.79
CA SER A 11 -0.04 21.09 3.72
C SER A 11 0.26 20.22 2.50
N LEU A 12 -0.51 19.15 2.29
CA LEU A 12 -0.39 18.29 1.12
C LEU A 12 -0.57 19.09 -0.19
N ARG A 13 -1.44 20.11 -0.20
CA ARG A 13 -1.59 21.04 -1.35
C ARG A 13 -0.41 21.98 -1.54
N ARG A 14 0.14 22.57 -0.47
CA ARG A 14 1.32 23.46 -0.58
C ARG A 14 2.52 22.70 -1.13
N ASN A 15 2.67 21.44 -0.77
CA ASN A 15 3.74 20.58 -1.29
C ASN A 15 3.49 20.12 -2.74
N ALA A 16 2.24 19.86 -3.15
CA ALA A 16 1.91 19.56 -4.55
C ALA A 16 2.20 20.72 -5.53
N GLY A 17 2.34 21.96 -5.03
CA GLY A 17 2.66 23.15 -5.83
C GLY A 17 4.15 23.51 -5.90
N ARG A 18 5.03 22.82 -5.16
CA ARG A 18 6.48 23.04 -5.20
C ARG A 18 7.13 21.98 -6.08
N ALA A 19 7.15 22.22 -7.38
CA ALA A 19 8.14 21.56 -8.23
C ALA A 19 9.51 22.11 -7.86
N ALA A 20 10.23 21.42 -6.98
CA ALA A 20 11.57 21.82 -6.58
C ALA A 20 12.55 21.57 -7.73
N SER A 21 13.04 22.63 -8.35
CA SER A 21 14.23 22.61 -9.22
C SER A 21 15.47 22.45 -8.34
N HIS A 22 15.74 21.25 -7.85
CA HIS A 22 17.01 20.92 -7.21
C HIS A 22 17.74 19.90 -8.06
N GLY A 23 18.94 20.25 -8.52
CA GLY A 23 19.82 19.44 -9.36
C GLY A 23 20.45 18.28 -8.60
N TYR A 24 19.62 17.38 -8.06
CA TYR A 24 20.06 16.06 -7.66
C TYR A 24 20.13 15.18 -8.92
N GLY A 25 21.25 14.47 -9.11
CA GLY A 25 21.38 13.53 -10.21
C GLY A 25 20.27 12.48 -10.14
N VAL A 26 19.67 12.13 -11.28
CA VAL A 26 18.62 11.11 -11.36
C VAL A 26 19.16 9.80 -10.81
N THR A 27 18.59 9.30 -9.71
CA THR A 27 18.89 7.96 -9.21
C THR A 27 18.19 6.96 -10.14
N PRO A 28 18.89 6.03 -10.79
CA PRO A 28 18.23 5.06 -11.65
C PRO A 28 17.30 4.16 -10.83
N VAL A 29 16.11 3.89 -11.37
CA VAL A 29 15.17 2.90 -10.78
C VAL A 29 15.83 1.51 -10.78
N ASP A 30 15.85 0.83 -9.63
CA ASP A 30 16.21 -0.61 -9.55
C ASP A 30 15.05 -1.44 -10.10
N ARG A 31 15.00 -1.55 -11.44
CA ARG A 31 13.97 -2.33 -12.14
C ARG A 31 14.36 -3.80 -12.22
N GLN A 32 13.42 -4.67 -11.81
CA GLN A 32 13.57 -6.12 -11.82
C GLN A 32 12.38 -6.76 -12.52
N ASP A 33 12.62 -7.35 -13.69
CA ASP A 33 11.60 -8.05 -14.46
C ASP A 33 11.61 -9.57 -14.14
N PHE A 34 10.49 -10.06 -13.62
CA PHE A 34 10.26 -11.45 -13.29
C PHE A 34 9.52 -12.13 -14.43
N VAL A 35 10.29 -12.83 -15.27
CA VAL A 35 9.79 -13.57 -16.45
C VAL A 35 9.12 -14.88 -16.04
N GLY A 36 8.10 -15.26 -16.79
CA GLY A 36 7.35 -16.49 -16.65
C GLY A 36 6.04 -16.31 -15.89
N THR A 37 5.03 -17.02 -16.38
CA THR A 37 3.70 -17.09 -15.76
C THR A 37 3.31 -18.54 -15.59
N SER A 38 2.94 -18.93 -14.39
CA SER A 38 2.48 -20.28 -14.06
C SER A 38 1.13 -20.60 -14.72
N VAL A 39 0.80 -21.89 -14.78
CA VAL A 39 -0.53 -22.34 -15.23
C VAL A 39 -1.62 -21.76 -14.32
N GLN A 40 -1.35 -21.70 -13.01
CA GLN A 40 -2.24 -21.13 -12.00
C GLN A 40 -2.47 -19.63 -12.25
N GLY A 41 -1.41 -18.87 -12.52
CA GLY A 41 -1.51 -17.45 -12.85
C GLY A 41 -2.33 -17.21 -14.12
N ARG A 42 -2.10 -18.00 -15.17
CA ARG A 42 -2.91 -17.95 -16.40
C ARG A 42 -4.38 -18.33 -16.16
N ALA A 43 -4.64 -19.38 -15.38
CA ALA A 43 -5.99 -19.81 -15.04
C ALA A 43 -6.73 -18.74 -14.24
N LEU A 44 -6.07 -18.12 -13.26
CA LEU A 44 -6.62 -17.00 -12.49
C LEU A 44 -6.92 -15.80 -13.39
N ALA A 45 -6.02 -15.44 -14.30
CA ALA A 45 -6.26 -14.35 -15.25
C ALA A 45 -7.49 -14.61 -16.12
N THR A 46 -7.64 -15.83 -16.64
CA THR A 46 -8.83 -16.22 -17.41
C THR A 46 -10.09 -16.15 -16.57
N TYR A 47 -10.07 -16.69 -15.35
CA TYR A 47 -11.21 -16.65 -14.42
C TYR A 47 -11.64 -15.22 -14.11
N LEU A 48 -10.70 -14.33 -13.73
CA LEU A 48 -11.03 -12.94 -13.42
C LEU A 48 -11.57 -12.19 -14.64
N ARG A 49 -11.02 -12.48 -15.83
CA ARG A 49 -11.48 -11.88 -17.09
C ARG A 49 -12.90 -12.28 -17.45
N THR A 50 -13.32 -13.50 -17.12
CA THR A 50 -14.67 -14.01 -17.44
C THR A 50 -15.70 -13.76 -16.35
N THR A 51 -15.28 -13.50 -15.11
CA THR A 51 -16.18 -13.36 -13.95
C THR A 51 -16.16 -11.95 -13.35
N VAL A 52 -15.02 -11.51 -12.82
CA VAL A 52 -14.87 -10.24 -12.11
C VAL A 52 -14.90 -9.04 -13.05
N ARG A 53 -14.22 -9.12 -14.19
CA ARG A 53 -14.14 -8.00 -15.15
C ARG A 53 -15.51 -7.58 -15.71
N PRO A 54 -16.41 -8.49 -16.13
CA PRO A 54 -17.77 -8.12 -16.53
C PRO A 54 -18.57 -7.49 -15.39
N PHE A 55 -18.45 -8.02 -14.17
CA PHE A 55 -19.11 -7.46 -12.99
C PHE A 55 -18.64 -6.03 -12.69
N LEU A 56 -17.34 -5.76 -12.73
CA LEU A 56 -16.79 -4.41 -12.60
C LEU A 56 -17.21 -3.51 -13.77
N GLY A 57 -17.46 -4.08 -14.94
CA GLY A 57 -18.03 -3.37 -16.08
C GLY A 57 -19.46 -2.90 -15.79
N LEU A 58 -20.29 -3.76 -15.21
CA LEU A 58 -21.62 -3.37 -14.75
C LEU A 58 -21.55 -2.29 -13.66
N TRP A 59 -20.68 -2.49 -12.66
CA TRP A 59 -20.46 -1.50 -11.60
C TRP A 59 -20.05 -0.14 -12.17
N ALA A 60 -19.15 -0.08 -13.15
CA ALA A 60 -18.72 1.19 -13.76
C ALA A 60 -19.90 2.03 -14.30
N HIS A 61 -20.94 1.38 -14.84
CA HIS A 61 -22.14 2.05 -15.36
C HIS A 61 -23.17 2.38 -14.27
N THR A 62 -23.05 1.79 -13.08
CA THR A 62 -24.05 1.83 -12.01
C THR A 62 -23.44 2.16 -10.64
N HIS A 63 -22.28 2.79 -10.62
CA HIS A 63 -21.47 3.05 -9.42
C HIS A 63 -22.19 4.00 -8.42
N SER A 64 -23.20 4.74 -8.88
CA SER A 64 -24.04 5.61 -8.07
C SER A 64 -25.14 4.87 -7.30
N LEU A 65 -25.41 3.60 -7.61
CA LEU A 65 -26.41 2.79 -6.91
C LEU A 65 -25.89 2.26 -5.56
N PRO A 66 -26.76 1.93 -4.59
CA PRO A 66 -26.36 1.38 -3.30
C PRO A 66 -25.90 -0.08 -3.43
N TRP A 67 -24.62 -0.27 -3.76
CA TRP A 67 -24.00 -1.59 -3.83
C TRP A 67 -23.72 -2.16 -2.42
N PRO A 68 -23.87 -3.48 -2.22
CA PRO A 68 -23.58 -4.14 -0.94
C PRO A 68 -22.06 -4.33 -0.74
N THR A 69 -21.33 -3.22 -0.61
CA THR A 69 -19.85 -3.18 -0.60
C THR A 69 -19.20 -4.01 0.51
N GLY A 70 -19.91 -4.22 1.62
CA GLY A 70 -19.44 -5.05 2.74
C GLY A 70 -19.42 -6.55 2.46
N LEU A 71 -20.12 -7.06 1.43
CA LEU A 71 -20.20 -8.51 1.18
C LEU A 71 -18.84 -9.13 0.85
N VAL A 72 -17.98 -8.40 0.12
CA VAL A 72 -16.64 -8.87 -0.23
C VAL A 72 -15.80 -9.09 1.03
N ASP A 73 -15.84 -8.14 1.97
CA ASP A 73 -15.13 -8.29 3.23
C ASP A 73 -15.72 -9.44 4.08
N GLN A 74 -17.05 -9.53 4.19
CA GLN A 74 -17.69 -10.61 4.94
C GLN A 74 -17.36 -12.00 4.37
N ALA A 75 -17.33 -12.15 3.04
CA ALA A 75 -16.91 -13.39 2.39
C ALA A 75 -15.46 -13.77 2.72
N GLY A 76 -14.59 -12.77 2.96
CA GLY A 76 -13.21 -12.97 3.41
C GLY A 76 -13.08 -13.76 4.72
N ARG A 77 -14.12 -13.82 5.56
CA ARG A 77 -14.13 -14.66 6.78
C ARG A 77 -13.98 -16.15 6.49
N LEU A 78 -14.32 -16.59 5.28
CA LEU A 78 -14.17 -17.97 4.84
C LEU A 78 -12.71 -18.35 4.55
N LEU A 79 -11.81 -17.36 4.43
CA LEU A 79 -10.40 -17.56 4.19
C LEU A 79 -9.62 -17.44 5.51
N PRO A 80 -9.18 -18.56 6.11
CA PRO A 80 -8.46 -18.50 7.37
C PRO A 80 -7.06 -17.86 7.17
N PRO A 81 -6.48 -17.26 8.23
CA PRO A 81 -5.07 -16.92 8.28
C PRO A 81 -4.17 -18.13 7.96
N VAL A 82 -2.96 -17.90 7.46
CA VAL A 82 -2.01 -18.99 7.17
C VAL A 82 -1.15 -19.36 8.36
N GLY A 83 -0.73 -20.63 8.40
CA GLY A 83 0.16 -21.14 9.43
C GLY A 83 -0.48 -21.04 10.81
N THR A 84 0.29 -20.56 11.79
CA THR A 84 -0.16 -20.42 13.18
C THR A 84 -0.46 -18.96 13.56
N THR A 85 -0.44 -18.02 12.61
CA THR A 85 -0.59 -16.59 12.90
C THR A 85 -1.86 -16.28 13.69
N ARG A 86 -1.71 -15.55 14.80
CA ARG A 86 -2.83 -15.15 15.66
C ARG A 86 -3.32 -13.75 15.32
N CYS A 87 -4.62 -13.62 15.10
CA CYS A 87 -5.26 -12.33 14.85
C CYS A 87 -5.91 -11.77 16.14
N THR A 88 -5.67 -10.51 16.48
CA THR A 88 -6.23 -9.85 17.67
C THR A 88 -6.80 -8.47 17.30
N PRO A 89 -8.08 -8.20 17.60
CA PRO A 89 -8.67 -6.90 17.27
C PRO A 89 -8.08 -5.78 18.13
N VAL A 90 -8.02 -4.59 17.53
CA VAL A 90 -7.61 -3.32 18.14
C VAL A 90 -8.62 -2.26 17.75
N LYS A 91 -8.83 -1.29 18.64
CA LYS A 91 -9.62 -0.10 18.33
C LYS A 91 -8.68 1.10 18.30
N LEU A 92 -8.64 1.79 17.17
CA LEU A 92 -8.01 3.10 17.04
C LEU A 92 -9.08 4.18 17.23
N ASP A 93 -8.67 5.44 17.24
CA ASP A 93 -9.56 6.57 17.51
C ASP A 93 -10.76 6.61 16.54
N ASN A 94 -10.48 6.44 15.25
CA ASN A 94 -11.47 6.63 14.19
C ASN A 94 -11.91 5.33 13.49
N CYS A 95 -11.18 4.23 13.68
CA CYS A 95 -11.42 2.99 12.96
C CYS A 95 -11.02 1.76 13.78
N ARG A 96 -11.40 0.58 13.28
CA ARG A 96 -10.91 -0.70 13.82
C ARG A 96 -9.56 -1.02 13.20
N ALA A 97 -8.79 -1.85 13.89
CA ALA A 97 -7.58 -2.46 13.36
C ALA A 97 -7.49 -3.90 13.87
N GLU A 98 -6.56 -4.65 13.30
CA GLU A 98 -6.28 -6.02 13.70
C GLU A 98 -4.78 -6.26 13.68
N TRP A 99 -4.25 -6.73 14.81
CA TRP A 99 -2.93 -7.32 14.85
C TRP A 99 -2.97 -8.70 14.21
N VAL A 100 -2.05 -8.96 13.30
CA VAL A 100 -1.73 -10.29 12.78
C VAL A 100 -0.33 -10.63 13.24
N HIS A 101 -0.25 -11.53 14.22
CA HIS A 101 0.99 -11.91 14.84
C HIS A 101 1.72 -12.97 14.04
N SER A 102 3.03 -12.76 13.85
CA SER A 102 3.89 -13.81 13.35
C SER A 102 4.31 -14.73 14.48
N ASP A 103 4.18 -16.02 14.22
CA ASP A 103 4.56 -17.10 15.14
C ASP A 103 5.99 -17.59 14.90
N ARG A 104 6.65 -17.12 13.84
CA ARG A 104 8.05 -17.47 13.61
C ARG A 104 8.94 -16.72 14.60
N PRO A 105 9.85 -17.43 15.29
CA PRO A 105 10.81 -16.76 16.13
C PRO A 105 11.68 -15.79 15.33
N ARG A 106 12.05 -14.68 15.97
CA ARG A 106 12.95 -13.65 15.44
C ARG A 106 14.25 -14.28 14.93
N ARG A 107 14.67 -13.97 13.70
CA ARG A 107 16.07 -14.16 13.28
C ARG A 107 16.85 -12.91 13.65
N LEU A 108 17.58 -12.96 14.76
CA LEU A 108 18.53 -11.92 15.14
C LEU A 108 19.83 -12.07 14.36
N GLY A 109 20.09 -11.13 13.44
CA GLY A 109 21.39 -10.96 12.79
C GLY A 109 21.88 -12.15 11.95
N PRO A 110 23.13 -12.07 11.46
CA PRO A 110 23.72 -13.10 10.58
C PRO A 110 23.86 -14.47 11.24
N THR A 111 23.83 -14.54 12.57
CA THR A 111 24.11 -15.74 13.37
C THR A 111 22.86 -16.54 13.74
N GLY A 112 21.66 -16.05 13.40
CA GLY A 112 20.44 -16.86 13.40
C GLY A 112 19.95 -17.37 14.75
N ARG A 113 20.37 -16.77 15.88
CA ARG A 113 19.80 -17.14 17.18
C ARG A 113 18.36 -16.64 17.29
N SER A 114 17.47 -17.59 17.59
CA SER A 114 16.05 -17.36 17.83
C SER A 114 15.85 -17.08 19.32
N GLU A 115 15.55 -15.84 19.67
CA GLU A 115 15.08 -15.48 21.02
C GLU A 115 13.59 -15.10 20.96
N THR A 116 12.82 -15.57 21.94
CA THR A 116 11.45 -15.12 22.19
C THR A 116 11.50 -13.71 22.81
N PRO A 117 10.98 -12.67 22.14
CA PRO A 117 11.03 -11.31 22.66
C PRO A 117 10.20 -11.17 23.94
N ARG A 118 10.67 -10.38 24.91
CA ARG A 118 10.00 -10.17 26.20
C ARG A 118 8.98 -9.03 26.15
N ARG A 119 9.13 -8.08 25.21
CA ARG A 119 8.21 -6.97 24.88
C ARG A 119 8.03 -6.81 23.37
N ARG A 120 6.95 -6.14 22.91
CA ARG A 120 6.70 -5.85 21.49
C ARG A 120 7.81 -4.99 20.86
N ALA A 121 8.30 -4.01 21.61
CA ALA A 121 9.43 -3.14 21.26
C ALA A 121 10.76 -3.91 21.04
N ASP A 122 10.86 -5.16 21.51
CA ASP A 122 12.04 -6.01 21.30
C ASP A 122 12.06 -6.66 19.90
N ARG A 123 11.03 -6.39 19.06
CA ARG A 123 10.98 -6.84 17.67
C ARG A 123 11.60 -5.79 16.74
N ASP A 124 12.39 -6.24 15.77
CA ASP A 124 13.13 -5.34 14.86
C ASP A 124 12.27 -4.75 13.73
N ARG A 125 11.00 -5.16 13.61
CA ARG A 125 10.13 -4.81 12.49
C ARG A 125 8.64 -5.01 12.75
N VAL A 126 7.84 -4.10 12.22
CA VAL A 126 6.38 -4.15 12.16
C VAL A 126 5.89 -3.55 10.86
N ILE A 127 4.76 -4.03 10.34
CA ILE A 127 4.16 -3.53 9.10
C ILE A 127 2.79 -2.92 9.42
N LEU A 128 2.59 -1.64 9.11
CA LEU A 128 1.28 -1.02 9.01
C LEU A 128 0.69 -1.39 7.64
N TYR A 129 -0.43 -2.10 7.61
CA TYR A 129 -1.04 -2.57 6.36
C TYR A 129 -2.37 -1.87 6.06
N LEU A 130 -2.44 -1.29 4.87
CA LEU A 130 -3.58 -0.56 4.32
C LEU A 130 -4.12 -1.40 3.15
N HIS A 131 -5.32 -1.95 3.30
CA HIS A 131 -5.89 -2.86 2.29
C HIS A 131 -6.32 -2.14 1.01
N GLY A 132 -6.33 -2.84 -0.13
CA GLY A 132 -6.93 -2.37 -1.38
C GLY A 132 -8.45 -2.46 -1.39
N GLY A 133 -9.05 -2.23 -2.55
CA GLY A 133 -10.52 -2.20 -2.72
C GLY A 133 -11.07 -0.85 -3.19
N ALA A 134 -10.25 -0.08 -3.93
CA ALA A 134 -10.65 1.18 -4.57
C ALA A 134 -11.27 2.20 -3.60
N PHE A 135 -10.91 2.16 -2.31
CA PHE A 135 -11.51 2.97 -1.24
C PHE A 135 -13.02 2.76 -1.02
N VAL A 136 -13.61 1.68 -1.54
CA VAL A 136 -15.07 1.45 -1.54
C VAL A 136 -15.46 0.08 -0.97
N VAL A 137 -14.62 -0.94 -1.18
CA VAL A 137 -14.87 -2.33 -0.79
C VAL A 137 -13.67 -2.90 -0.03
N CYS A 138 -13.79 -4.16 0.41
CA CYS A 138 -12.78 -4.89 1.20
C CYS A 138 -12.68 -4.37 2.64
N GLY A 139 -11.67 -4.84 3.38
CA GLY A 139 -11.54 -4.66 4.82
C GLY A 139 -10.58 -5.69 5.43
N LEU A 140 -10.58 -5.76 6.76
CA LEU A 140 -9.72 -6.67 7.52
C LEU A 140 -9.90 -8.14 7.09
N ASN A 141 -11.13 -8.60 6.90
CA ASN A 141 -11.41 -10.01 6.65
C ASN A 141 -10.95 -10.45 5.26
N SER A 142 -11.21 -9.62 4.25
CA SER A 142 -10.78 -9.89 2.85
C SER A 142 -9.25 -9.97 2.71
N HIS A 143 -8.50 -9.21 3.50
CA HIS A 143 -7.03 -9.14 3.40
C HIS A 143 -6.30 -9.97 4.46
N ARG A 144 -7.01 -10.55 5.46
CA ARG A 144 -6.40 -11.33 6.55
C ARG A 144 -5.48 -12.46 6.05
N ARG A 145 -5.87 -13.14 4.97
CA ARG A 145 -5.03 -14.20 4.38
C ARG A 145 -3.73 -13.65 3.78
N LEU A 146 -3.77 -12.49 3.12
CA LEU A 146 -2.57 -11.84 2.59
C LEU A 146 -1.67 -11.30 3.72
N THR A 147 -2.24 -10.56 4.67
CA THR A 147 -1.50 -9.99 5.80
C THR A 147 -0.87 -11.07 6.68
N SER A 148 -1.56 -12.20 6.91
CA SER A 148 -0.95 -13.34 7.60
C SER A 148 0.19 -13.99 6.82
N ARG A 149 0.11 -14.08 5.49
CA ARG A 149 1.23 -14.58 4.67
C ARG A 149 2.43 -13.66 4.75
N ILE A 150 2.21 -12.34 4.69
CA ILE A 150 3.25 -11.33 4.87
C ILE A 150 3.87 -11.45 6.25
N ALA A 151 3.07 -11.49 7.32
CA ALA A 151 3.54 -11.66 8.70
C ALA A 151 4.38 -12.94 8.86
N HIS A 152 3.88 -14.06 8.33
CA HIS A 152 4.54 -15.35 8.39
C HIS A 152 5.88 -15.37 7.65
N THR A 153 5.94 -14.80 6.44
CA THR A 153 7.16 -14.83 5.60
C THR A 153 8.20 -13.83 6.07
N THR A 154 7.79 -12.61 6.45
CA THR A 154 8.70 -11.55 6.93
C THR A 154 9.15 -11.77 8.38
N GLY A 155 8.36 -12.49 9.18
CA GLY A 155 8.54 -12.53 10.64
C GLY A 155 8.17 -11.23 11.34
N ALA A 156 7.63 -10.24 10.63
CA ALA A 156 7.10 -9.01 11.22
C ALA A 156 5.68 -9.25 11.76
N ASP A 157 5.32 -8.53 12.82
CA ASP A 157 3.90 -8.36 13.12
C ASP A 157 3.29 -7.39 12.08
N VAL A 158 2.00 -7.57 11.80
CA VAL A 158 1.25 -6.68 10.91
C VAL A 158 0.11 -6.04 11.68
N LEU A 159 -0.01 -4.72 11.64
CA LEU A 159 -1.19 -3.99 12.08
C LEU A 159 -2.01 -3.62 10.84
N SER A 160 -3.12 -4.31 10.60
CA SER A 160 -4.01 -4.03 9.47
C SER A 160 -5.12 -3.07 9.89
N ILE A 161 -5.36 -2.01 9.10
CA ILE A 161 -6.32 -0.95 9.43
C ILE A 161 -7.61 -1.11 8.63
N ASP A 162 -8.77 -1.00 9.30
CA ASP A 162 -10.12 -1.00 8.72
C ASP A 162 -10.57 0.45 8.44
N TYR A 163 -9.82 1.15 7.58
CA TYR A 163 -9.94 2.59 7.40
C TYR A 163 -11.30 3.01 6.82
N ARG A 164 -11.69 4.25 7.09
CA ARG A 164 -12.93 4.86 6.60
C ARG A 164 -12.90 5.01 5.07
N MET A 165 -13.99 4.61 4.42
CA MET A 165 -14.07 4.49 2.95
C MET A 165 -15.16 5.35 2.30
N MET A 166 -15.00 5.60 1.00
CA MET A 166 -16.01 6.16 0.12
C MET A 166 -17.21 5.21 -0.02
N PRO A 167 -18.41 5.71 -0.34
CA PRO A 167 -18.78 7.12 -0.51
C PRO A 167 -19.08 7.85 0.80
N ARG A 168 -19.00 7.18 1.95
CA ARG A 168 -19.38 7.76 3.26
C ARG A 168 -18.34 8.76 3.74
N ASN A 169 -17.07 8.48 3.51
CA ASN A 169 -15.94 9.30 3.92
C ASN A 169 -15.05 9.62 2.72
N PRO A 170 -14.48 10.83 2.65
CA PRO A 170 -13.43 11.15 1.69
C PRO A 170 -12.15 10.34 1.95
N ILE A 171 -11.28 10.26 0.94
CA ILE A 171 -9.99 9.56 1.01
C ILE A 171 -9.10 10.19 2.08
N SER A 172 -9.22 11.49 2.35
CA SER A 172 -8.46 12.16 3.43
C SER A 172 -8.72 11.53 4.81
N HIS A 173 -9.92 11.02 5.08
CA HIS A 173 -10.21 10.31 6.33
C HIS A 173 -9.47 8.97 6.40
N ALA A 174 -9.31 8.27 5.27
CA ALA A 174 -8.50 7.05 5.22
C ALA A 174 -7.01 7.34 5.48
N VAL A 175 -6.51 8.50 5.02
CA VAL A 175 -5.15 8.96 5.33
C VAL A 175 -4.98 9.25 6.82
N GLU A 176 -5.94 9.94 7.44
CA GLU A 176 -5.96 10.16 8.90
C GLU A 176 -5.91 8.84 9.68
N ASP A 177 -6.75 7.86 9.29
CA ASP A 177 -6.80 6.55 9.97
C ASP A 177 -5.46 5.79 9.84
N GLY A 178 -4.78 5.93 8.70
CA GLY A 178 -3.43 5.40 8.51
C GLY A 178 -2.37 6.09 9.38
N VAL A 179 -2.45 7.41 9.53
CA VAL A 179 -1.58 8.18 10.45
C VAL A 179 -1.84 7.78 11.90
N ASP A 180 -3.10 7.59 12.30
CA ASP A 180 -3.46 7.10 13.64
C ASP A 180 -2.89 5.70 13.88
N GLY A 181 -2.94 4.83 12.88
CA GLY A 181 -2.28 3.52 12.91
C GLY A 181 -0.76 3.62 13.08
N TYR A 182 -0.11 4.56 12.40
CA TYR A 182 1.34 4.80 12.55
C TYR A 182 1.70 5.32 13.94
N ARG A 183 0.96 6.30 14.47
CA ARG A 183 1.14 6.81 15.84
C ARG A 183 0.96 5.71 16.88
N TYR A 184 -0.08 4.90 16.72
CA TYR A 184 -0.32 3.75 17.60
C TYR A 184 0.88 2.78 17.64
N LEU A 185 1.59 2.59 16.52
CA LEU A 185 2.81 1.78 16.48
C LEU A 185 3.97 2.45 17.23
N LEU A 186 4.15 3.77 17.07
CA LEU A 186 5.15 4.53 17.84
C LEU A 186 4.86 4.43 19.35
N ASP A 187 3.61 4.64 19.75
CA ASP A 187 3.16 4.56 21.15
C ASP A 187 3.25 3.13 21.71
N SER A 188 3.21 2.12 20.84
CA SER A 188 3.46 0.72 21.19
C SER A 188 4.96 0.40 21.39
N GLY A 189 5.83 1.39 21.21
CA GLY A 189 7.28 1.31 21.46
C GLY A 189 8.11 0.89 20.25
N TYR A 190 7.56 0.87 19.04
CA TYR A 190 8.36 0.66 17.83
C TYR A 190 9.09 1.95 17.47
N LEU A 191 10.36 1.82 17.10
CA LEU A 191 11.12 2.93 16.52
C LEU A 191 10.63 3.19 15.09
N PRO A 192 10.62 4.45 14.61
CA PRO A 192 10.13 4.82 13.27
C PRO A 192 10.71 3.95 12.17
N GLU A 193 11.99 3.65 12.29
CA GLU A 193 12.75 2.89 11.32
C GLU A 193 12.36 1.40 11.32
N GLN A 194 11.81 0.87 12.42
CA GLN A 194 11.28 -0.50 12.49
C GLN A 194 9.89 -0.64 11.86
N ILE A 195 9.21 0.47 11.56
CA ILE A 195 7.87 0.47 10.99
C ILE A 195 7.97 0.51 9.46
N PHE A 196 7.28 -0.40 8.77
CA PHE A 196 7.11 -0.35 7.31
C PHE A 196 5.65 -0.06 7.00
N ILE A 197 5.38 0.78 6.01
CA ILE A 197 4.01 1.04 5.55
C ILE A 197 3.77 0.24 4.29
N ALA A 198 2.76 -0.61 4.29
CA ALA A 198 2.46 -1.48 3.16
C ALA A 198 0.99 -1.38 2.75
N GLY A 199 0.72 -1.59 1.48
CA GLY A 199 -0.65 -1.69 1.00
C GLY A 199 -0.74 -2.05 -0.47
N ASP A 200 -1.90 -2.55 -0.86
CA ASP A 200 -2.18 -2.96 -2.23
C ASP A 200 -3.19 -2.04 -2.92
N SER A 201 -3.05 -1.78 -4.22
CA SER A 201 -4.01 -1.00 -4.99
C SER A 201 -4.26 0.39 -4.36
N ALA A 202 -5.50 0.68 -3.94
CA ALA A 202 -5.86 1.86 -3.15
C ALA A 202 -5.10 1.96 -1.81
N GLY A 203 -4.78 0.85 -1.17
CA GLY A 203 -3.88 0.80 -0.01
C GLY A 203 -2.44 1.17 -0.34
N GLY A 204 -1.99 0.87 -1.56
CA GLY A 204 -0.71 1.34 -2.10
C GLY A 204 -0.68 2.86 -2.23
N TYR A 205 -1.77 3.46 -2.72
CA TYR A 205 -1.97 4.92 -2.69
C TYR A 205 -1.91 5.46 -1.25
N LEU A 206 -2.60 4.81 -0.31
CA LEU A 206 -2.62 5.28 1.08
C LEU A 206 -1.25 5.18 1.73
N SER A 207 -0.44 4.20 1.35
CA SER A 207 0.92 4.05 1.88
C SER A 207 1.79 5.27 1.59
N PHE A 208 1.69 5.81 0.38
CA PHE A 208 2.36 7.06 0.02
C PHE A 208 1.73 8.28 0.68
N MET A 209 0.39 8.38 0.71
CA MET A 209 -0.29 9.52 1.30
C MET A 209 -0.08 9.63 2.81
N VAL A 210 -0.04 8.50 3.52
CA VAL A 210 0.30 8.47 4.95
C VAL A 210 1.73 8.97 5.13
N SER A 211 2.70 8.47 4.34
CA SER A 211 4.09 8.96 4.39
C SER A 211 4.21 10.47 4.16
N LEU A 212 3.52 11.02 3.15
CA LEU A 212 3.45 12.47 2.92
C LEU A 212 2.84 13.23 4.11
N ALA A 213 1.82 12.65 4.73
CA ALA A 213 1.19 13.22 5.92
C ALA A 213 2.12 13.19 7.13
N LEU A 214 2.95 12.14 7.30
CA LEU A 214 3.95 12.09 8.38
C LEU A 214 4.92 13.27 8.28
N THR A 215 5.49 13.54 7.11
CA THR A 215 6.36 14.71 6.87
C THR A 215 5.63 16.01 7.20
N SER A 216 4.41 16.17 6.71
CA SER A 216 3.59 17.37 6.96
C SER A 216 3.30 17.60 8.45
N LEU A 217 3.23 16.53 9.24
CA LEU A 217 2.94 16.56 10.67
C LEU A 217 4.21 16.61 11.53
N GLY A 218 5.40 16.66 10.93
CA GLY A 218 6.68 16.62 11.64
C GLY A 218 6.94 15.27 12.34
N LEU A 219 6.27 14.20 11.91
CA LEU A 219 6.51 12.85 12.40
C LEU A 219 7.69 12.21 11.65
N PRO A 220 8.47 11.35 12.32
CA PRO A 220 9.57 10.65 11.68
C PRO A 220 9.05 9.70 10.60
N GLN A 221 9.86 9.51 9.56
CA GLN A 221 9.52 8.61 8.46
C GLN A 221 9.62 7.14 8.85
N ALA A 222 8.80 6.32 8.16
CA ALA A 222 8.86 4.87 8.26
C ALA A 222 10.19 4.32 7.71
N GLY A 223 10.53 3.10 8.07
CA GLY A 223 11.70 2.39 7.54
C GLY A 223 11.63 2.02 6.06
N GLY A 224 10.45 2.06 5.46
CA GLY A 224 10.23 1.82 4.03
C GLY A 224 8.76 1.71 3.66
N ILE A 225 8.47 1.84 2.37
CA ILE A 225 7.13 1.66 1.78
C ILE A 225 7.11 0.40 0.91
N ILE A 226 6.03 -0.38 1.01
CA ILE A 226 5.82 -1.59 0.22
C ILE A 226 4.46 -1.47 -0.48
N ALA A 227 4.46 -1.14 -1.77
CA ALA A 227 3.26 -0.90 -2.54
C ALA A 227 3.03 -2.01 -3.58
N LEU A 228 1.90 -2.71 -3.46
CA LEU A 228 1.52 -3.84 -4.31
C LEU A 228 0.47 -3.36 -5.33
N SER A 229 0.81 -3.33 -6.61
CA SER A 229 -0.07 -2.88 -7.68
C SER A 229 -0.73 -1.51 -7.39
N PRO A 230 0.02 -0.48 -6.96
CA PRO A 230 -0.57 0.73 -6.38
C PRO A 230 -1.35 1.58 -7.40
N LEU A 231 -2.48 2.12 -6.96
CA LEU A 231 -3.31 3.08 -7.72
C LEU A 231 -2.86 4.52 -7.38
N THR A 232 -1.65 4.93 -7.76
CA THR A 232 -1.05 6.20 -7.32
C THR A 232 -1.60 7.43 -8.04
N ASP A 233 -2.32 7.23 -9.14
CA ASP A 233 -2.94 8.31 -9.90
C ASP A 233 -4.42 8.00 -10.15
N LEU A 234 -5.31 8.90 -9.73
CA LEU A 234 -6.74 8.78 -10.02
C LEU A 234 -7.13 9.49 -11.32
N ASP A 235 -6.21 10.19 -12.00
CA ASP A 235 -6.43 10.59 -13.39
C ASP A 235 -6.42 9.34 -14.30
N PRO A 236 -7.51 9.07 -15.04
CA PRO A 236 -7.59 7.91 -15.92
C PRO A 236 -6.73 8.06 -17.18
N SER A 237 -6.32 9.26 -17.58
CA SER A 237 -5.81 9.57 -18.92
C SER A 237 -4.59 8.70 -19.31
N ARG A 238 -3.57 8.64 -18.46
CA ARG A 238 -2.37 7.82 -18.71
C ARG A 238 -2.70 6.33 -18.77
N LYS A 239 -3.53 5.84 -17.84
CA LYS A 239 -3.96 4.43 -17.79
C LYS A 239 -4.76 4.04 -19.03
N MET A 240 -5.61 4.93 -19.54
CA MET A 240 -6.43 4.68 -20.73
C MET A 240 -5.62 4.73 -22.03
N ALA A 241 -4.57 5.54 -22.08
CA ALA A 241 -3.63 5.57 -23.20
C ALA A 241 -2.69 4.36 -23.22
N HIS A 242 -2.48 3.69 -22.08
CA HIS A 242 -1.58 2.55 -21.97
C HIS A 242 -2.19 1.27 -22.58
N PRO A 243 -1.43 0.44 -23.32
CA PRO A 243 -1.94 -0.81 -23.92
C PRO A 243 -2.62 -1.78 -22.93
N ASN A 244 -2.24 -1.72 -21.65
CA ASN A 244 -2.84 -2.56 -20.61
C ASN A 244 -4.29 -2.22 -20.28
N ALA A 245 -4.80 -1.05 -20.68
CA ALA A 245 -6.23 -0.73 -20.56
C ALA A 245 -7.11 -1.82 -21.19
N ALA A 246 -6.68 -2.34 -22.34
CA ALA A 246 -7.36 -3.42 -23.04
C ALA A 246 -7.02 -4.82 -22.46
N ARG A 247 -5.79 -5.01 -21.97
CA ARG A 247 -5.27 -6.33 -21.57
C ARG A 247 -5.67 -6.75 -20.15
N CYS A 248 -5.94 -5.80 -19.26
CA CYS A 248 -6.12 -6.05 -17.83
C CYS A 248 -7.15 -7.15 -17.53
N PRO A 249 -6.78 -8.26 -16.87
CA PRO A 249 -7.73 -9.33 -16.57
C PRO A 249 -8.85 -8.91 -15.59
N VAL A 250 -8.65 -7.85 -14.82
CA VAL A 250 -9.56 -7.43 -13.75
C VAL A 250 -10.37 -6.20 -14.14
N PHE A 251 -9.71 -5.11 -14.52
CA PHE A 251 -10.38 -3.83 -14.74
C PHE A 251 -10.79 -3.64 -16.20
N PRO A 252 -12.08 -3.41 -16.48
CA PRO A 252 -12.52 -2.87 -17.77
C PRO A 252 -12.18 -1.38 -17.86
N ALA A 253 -12.07 -0.85 -19.09
CA ALA A 253 -11.67 0.54 -19.34
C ALA A 253 -12.53 1.58 -18.57
N GLY A 254 -13.83 1.33 -18.41
CA GLY A 254 -14.73 2.22 -17.68
C GLY A 254 -14.56 2.24 -16.15
N ALA A 255 -13.84 1.28 -15.56
CA ALA A 255 -13.75 1.16 -14.10
C ALA A 255 -12.98 2.32 -13.45
N VAL A 256 -11.84 2.71 -14.02
CA VAL A 256 -11.04 3.82 -13.48
C VAL A 256 -11.78 5.15 -13.62
N PRO A 257 -12.32 5.55 -14.79
CA PRO A 257 -13.13 6.77 -14.90
C PRO A 257 -14.32 6.82 -13.92
N ALA A 258 -15.01 5.69 -13.71
CA ALA A 258 -16.11 5.62 -12.74
C ALA A 258 -15.61 5.85 -11.30
N LEU A 259 -14.48 5.23 -10.93
CA LEU A 259 -13.84 5.47 -9.65
C LEU A 259 -13.40 6.93 -9.47
N THR A 260 -12.81 7.52 -10.51
CA THR A 260 -12.39 8.93 -10.53
C THR A 260 -13.59 9.86 -10.30
N ALA A 261 -14.70 9.65 -11.01
CA ALA A 261 -15.91 10.44 -10.85
C ALA A 261 -16.50 10.31 -9.45
N LEU A 262 -16.50 9.10 -8.88
CA LEU A 262 -16.91 8.87 -7.50
C LEU A 262 -16.01 9.64 -6.53
N ALA A 263 -14.69 9.52 -6.67
CA ALA A 263 -13.72 10.23 -5.84
C ALA A 263 -13.94 11.74 -5.90
N ASP A 264 -14.05 12.32 -7.10
CA ASP A 264 -14.30 13.74 -7.28
C ASP A 264 -15.60 14.20 -6.60
N SER A 265 -16.66 13.39 -6.67
CA SER A 265 -17.93 13.70 -6.02
C SER A 265 -17.86 13.69 -4.49
N VAL A 266 -17.01 12.83 -3.92
CA VAL A 266 -16.85 12.69 -2.46
C VAL A 266 -15.87 13.75 -1.94
N GLU A 267 -14.74 13.96 -2.62
CA GLU A 267 -13.75 14.98 -2.28
C GLU A 267 -14.32 16.40 -2.40
N ALA A 268 -15.26 16.64 -3.34
CA ALA A 268 -15.96 17.92 -3.46
C ALA A 268 -16.76 18.34 -2.20
N ARG A 269 -17.00 17.41 -1.26
CA ARG A 269 -17.64 17.70 0.04
C ARG A 269 -16.69 18.36 1.03
N ILE A 270 -15.38 18.25 0.80
CA ILE A 270 -14.34 18.95 1.55
C ILE A 270 -14.28 20.38 1.00
N VAL A 271 -14.57 21.37 1.85
CA VAL A 271 -14.44 22.79 1.50
C VAL A 271 -13.31 23.40 2.33
N VAL A 272 -12.27 23.89 1.65
CA VAL A 272 -11.14 24.59 2.27
C VAL A 272 -11.07 25.98 1.65
N GLU A 273 -11.12 27.03 2.48
CA GLU A 273 -11.09 28.43 2.02
C GLU A 273 -12.14 28.75 0.93
N GLY A 274 -13.35 28.19 1.09
CA GLY A 274 -14.46 28.40 0.15
C GLY A 274 -14.32 27.68 -1.19
N LYS A 275 -13.24 26.91 -1.41
CA LYS A 275 -13.04 26.09 -2.62
C LYS A 275 -13.26 24.62 -2.32
N ARG A 276 -13.96 23.94 -3.23
CA ARG A 276 -14.09 22.47 -3.20
C ARG A 276 -12.69 21.86 -3.28
N GLY A 277 -12.46 20.82 -2.50
CA GLY A 277 -11.16 20.17 -2.48
C GLY A 277 -10.88 19.47 -3.81
N PRO A 278 -9.71 19.72 -4.44
CA PRO A 278 -9.29 18.91 -5.54
C PRO A 278 -8.92 17.53 -4.99
N ARG A 279 -9.14 16.52 -5.82
CA ARG A 279 -8.53 15.21 -5.63
C ARG A 279 -7.02 15.38 -5.56
N VAL A 280 -6.41 14.89 -4.48
CA VAL A 280 -4.95 14.80 -4.35
C VAL A 280 -4.53 13.43 -4.85
N CYS A 281 -3.34 13.31 -5.44
CA CYS A 281 -2.75 12.02 -5.79
C CYS A 281 -1.27 12.05 -5.40
N PRO A 282 -0.73 10.98 -4.77
CA PRO A 282 0.63 10.98 -4.24
C PRO A 282 1.67 11.20 -5.34
N VAL A 283 1.40 10.75 -6.57
CA VAL A 283 2.32 10.91 -7.72
C VAL A 283 2.62 12.37 -8.08
N ASN A 284 1.72 13.28 -7.72
CA ASN A 284 1.82 14.72 -7.97
C ASN A 284 2.46 15.49 -6.82
N ALA A 285 2.82 14.82 -5.72
CA ALA A 285 3.44 15.47 -4.56
C ALA A 285 4.95 15.62 -4.73
N ASP A 286 5.55 16.37 -3.81
CA ASP A 286 6.99 16.32 -3.55
C ASP A 286 7.32 15.01 -2.83
N LEU A 287 8.25 14.25 -3.39
CA LEU A 287 8.62 12.91 -2.94
C LEU A 287 10.01 12.86 -2.31
N SER A 288 10.73 13.99 -2.19
CA SER A 288 12.14 14.01 -1.75
C SER A 288 12.38 13.36 -0.38
N ASP A 289 11.39 13.46 0.51
CA ASP A 289 11.47 12.96 1.88
C ASP A 289 10.91 11.54 2.04
N MET A 290 10.62 10.84 0.94
CA MET A 290 10.12 9.47 1.00
C MET A 290 11.19 8.50 1.52
N PRO A 291 10.81 7.51 2.36
CA PRO A 291 11.71 6.42 2.70
C PRO A 291 11.87 5.48 1.49
N PRO A 292 12.81 4.53 1.53
CA PRO A 292 12.98 3.57 0.44
C PRO A 292 11.70 2.82 0.08
N VAL A 293 11.49 2.56 -1.21
CA VAL A 293 10.24 2.03 -1.74
C VAL A 293 10.46 0.70 -2.47
N LEU A 294 9.60 -0.27 -2.18
CA LEU A 294 9.38 -1.46 -3.00
C LEU A 294 8.04 -1.35 -3.72
N LEU A 295 8.07 -1.35 -5.05
CA LEU A 295 6.91 -1.46 -5.92
C LEU A 295 6.85 -2.87 -6.51
N GLN A 296 5.71 -3.55 -6.42
CA GLN A 296 5.47 -4.81 -7.12
C GLN A 296 4.24 -4.72 -7.98
N VAL A 297 4.31 -5.09 -9.26
CA VAL A 297 3.18 -4.98 -10.17
C VAL A 297 3.20 -6.05 -11.25
N GLY A 298 2.04 -6.52 -11.68
CA GLY A 298 1.87 -7.41 -12.83
C GLY A 298 1.92 -6.64 -14.16
N SER A 299 2.62 -7.18 -15.15
CA SER A 299 2.82 -6.50 -16.44
C SER A 299 1.55 -6.36 -17.29
N ASN A 300 0.47 -7.07 -16.95
CA ASN A 300 -0.83 -6.96 -17.63
C ASN A 300 -1.81 -6.04 -16.91
N GLU A 301 -1.41 -5.41 -15.80
CA GLU A 301 -2.30 -4.58 -15.02
C GLU A 301 -2.59 -3.23 -15.69
N MET A 302 -3.82 -2.73 -15.52
CA MET A 302 -4.16 -1.35 -15.91
C MET A 302 -3.36 -0.33 -15.08
N VAL A 303 -3.15 -0.61 -13.79
CA VAL A 303 -2.36 0.22 -12.87
C VAL A 303 -0.86 0.01 -13.01
N TYR A 304 -0.39 -0.79 -13.98
CA TYR A 304 1.03 -0.88 -14.31
C TYR A 304 1.61 0.50 -14.66
N ALA A 305 0.84 1.32 -15.39
CA ALA A 305 1.22 2.68 -15.75
C ALA A 305 1.42 3.60 -14.52
N ASP A 306 0.73 3.32 -13.41
CA ASP A 306 0.86 4.08 -12.16
C ASP A 306 2.15 3.70 -11.42
N SER A 307 2.53 2.42 -11.44
CA SER A 307 3.80 1.94 -10.89
C SER A 307 5.00 2.47 -11.66
N GLU A 308 4.94 2.49 -13.00
CA GLU A 308 6.01 3.08 -13.83
C GLU A 308 6.16 4.56 -13.54
N LEU A 309 5.05 5.32 -13.60
CA LEU A 309 5.08 6.75 -13.33
C LEU A 309 5.61 7.04 -11.92
N MET A 310 5.16 6.31 -10.90
CA MET A 310 5.63 6.53 -9.53
C MET A 310 7.12 6.20 -9.37
N ALA A 311 7.61 5.14 -10.02
CA ALA A 311 9.04 4.80 -9.99
C ALA A 311 9.89 5.91 -10.61
N ASP A 312 9.48 6.45 -11.75
CA ASP A 312 10.17 7.56 -12.41
C ASP A 312 10.18 8.81 -11.50
N ARG A 313 9.05 9.14 -10.88
CA ARG A 313 8.93 10.28 -9.96
C ARG A 313 9.79 10.13 -8.70
N LEU A 314 9.89 8.92 -8.15
CA LEU A 314 10.77 8.62 -7.01
C LEU A 314 12.25 8.74 -7.40
N ALA A 315 12.62 8.24 -8.58
CA ALA A 315 13.96 8.37 -9.15
C ALA A 315 14.37 9.83 -9.39
N GLU A 316 13.46 10.64 -9.95
CA GLU A 316 13.63 12.09 -10.11
C GLU A 316 13.84 12.80 -8.76
N ALA A 317 13.17 12.33 -7.71
CA ALA A 317 13.31 12.85 -6.36
C ALA A 317 14.55 12.31 -5.60
N GLY A 318 15.35 11.43 -6.21
CA GLY A 318 16.53 10.82 -5.60
C GLY A 318 16.22 9.72 -4.57
N VAL A 319 14.99 9.20 -4.55
CA VAL A 319 14.54 8.17 -3.60
C VAL A 319 14.92 6.78 -4.10
N ASP A 320 15.44 5.95 -3.20
CA ASP A 320 15.74 4.54 -3.47
C ASP A 320 14.44 3.76 -3.73
N CYS A 321 14.23 3.40 -5.00
CA CYS A 321 13.03 2.71 -5.46
C CYS A 321 13.39 1.44 -6.23
N ARG A 322 12.90 0.30 -5.72
CA ARG A 322 12.92 -0.99 -6.42
C ARG A 322 11.57 -1.25 -7.08
N LEU A 323 11.55 -1.34 -8.40
CA LEU A 323 10.35 -1.69 -9.20
C LEU A 323 10.43 -3.14 -9.69
N GLN A 324 9.58 -4.00 -9.15
CA GLN A 324 9.47 -5.41 -9.54
C GLN A 324 8.26 -5.63 -10.45
N VAL A 325 8.51 -6.01 -11.71
CA VAL A 325 7.47 -6.24 -12.72
C VAL A 325 7.32 -7.74 -12.95
N TRP A 326 6.12 -8.26 -12.73
CA TRP A 326 5.81 -9.69 -12.78
C TRP A 326 5.04 -10.04 -14.04
N GLU A 327 5.65 -10.87 -14.88
CA GLU A 327 5.13 -11.12 -16.22
C GLU A 327 3.74 -11.79 -16.19
N ASN A 328 2.80 -11.14 -16.90
CA ASN A 328 1.40 -11.52 -17.08
C ASN A 328 0.60 -11.79 -15.79
N GLN A 329 1.07 -11.29 -14.65
CA GLN A 329 0.31 -11.39 -13.40
C GLN A 329 -0.91 -10.46 -13.40
N VAL A 330 -1.92 -10.87 -12.63
CA VAL A 330 -3.17 -10.13 -12.42
C VAL A 330 -2.99 -9.03 -11.36
N HIS A 331 -3.98 -8.14 -11.25
CA HIS A 331 -4.01 -7.13 -10.20
C HIS A 331 -3.99 -7.76 -8.81
N VAL A 332 -3.02 -7.34 -7.97
CA VAL A 332 -2.78 -7.86 -6.62
C VAL A 332 -2.64 -9.39 -6.60
N PHE A 333 -1.87 -9.95 -7.54
CA PHE A 333 -1.59 -11.40 -7.59
C PHE A 333 -0.96 -11.93 -6.29
N GLN A 334 -0.36 -11.08 -5.47
CA GLN A 334 0.15 -11.38 -4.15
C GLN A 334 -0.96 -11.92 -3.22
N ALA A 335 -2.23 -11.58 -3.43
CA ALA A 335 -3.34 -12.13 -2.64
C ALA A 335 -3.65 -13.62 -2.99
N ALA A 336 -3.31 -14.08 -4.19
CA ALA A 336 -3.63 -15.42 -4.68
C ALA A 336 -2.59 -16.46 -4.25
N ASP A 337 -2.76 -17.03 -3.06
CA ASP A 337 -1.83 -17.96 -2.43
C ASP A 337 -1.52 -19.25 -3.21
N PHE A 338 -2.46 -19.72 -4.03
CA PHE A 338 -2.28 -20.88 -4.90
C PHE A 338 -1.45 -20.58 -6.16
N VAL A 339 -1.13 -19.30 -6.42
CA VAL A 339 -0.26 -18.87 -7.53
C VAL A 339 1.19 -18.85 -7.04
N PRO A 340 2.12 -19.63 -7.64
CA PRO A 340 3.52 -19.68 -7.19
C PRO A 340 4.23 -18.32 -7.15
N GLU A 341 3.94 -17.44 -8.11
CA GLU A 341 4.49 -16.08 -8.19
C GLU A 341 4.08 -15.24 -6.98
N SER A 342 2.88 -15.44 -6.45
CA SER A 342 2.42 -14.80 -5.22
C SER A 342 3.36 -15.09 -4.05
N GLY A 343 3.72 -16.37 -3.88
CA GLY A 343 4.65 -16.79 -2.82
C GLY A 343 6.07 -16.24 -3.02
N ARG A 344 6.52 -16.10 -4.28
CA ARG A 344 7.81 -15.46 -4.59
C ARG A 344 7.79 -13.97 -4.29
N ALA A 345 6.75 -13.25 -4.72
CA ALA A 345 6.59 -11.82 -4.47
C ALA A 345 6.57 -11.50 -2.97
N ILE A 346 5.90 -12.32 -2.14
CA ILE A 346 5.93 -12.14 -0.68
C ILE A 346 7.32 -12.40 -0.08
N ARG A 347 8.14 -13.28 -0.68
CA ARG A 347 9.55 -13.44 -0.25
C ARG A 347 10.40 -12.23 -0.60
N GLU A 348 10.17 -11.60 -1.75
CA GLU A 348 10.83 -10.33 -2.11
C GLU A 348 10.49 -9.21 -1.12
N ILE A 349 9.24 -9.17 -0.61
CA ILE A 349 8.85 -8.27 0.48
C ILE A 349 9.71 -8.52 1.73
N ALA A 350 9.90 -9.79 2.11
CA ALA A 350 10.74 -10.14 3.26
C ALA A 350 12.22 -9.78 3.04
N ALA A 351 12.76 -10.02 1.85
CA ALA A 351 14.12 -9.63 1.49
C ALA A 351 14.32 -8.10 1.61
N PHE A 352 13.38 -7.31 1.07
CA PHE A 352 13.40 -5.87 1.21
C PHE A 352 13.39 -5.43 2.69
N VAL A 353 12.51 -5.99 3.51
CA VAL A 353 12.46 -5.69 4.95
C VAL A 353 13.76 -6.08 5.65
N ASP A 354 14.33 -7.26 5.36
CA ASP A 354 15.58 -7.74 5.94
C ASP A 354 16.77 -6.84 5.55
N GLU A 355 16.87 -6.41 4.29
CA GLU A 355 17.91 -5.49 3.79
C GLU A 355 17.87 -4.14 4.52
N ARG A 356 16.67 -3.59 4.74
CA ARG A 356 16.48 -2.30 5.42
C ARG A 356 16.78 -2.37 6.91
N VAL A 357 16.52 -3.50 7.56
CA VAL A 357 16.94 -3.73 8.95
C VAL A 357 18.46 -3.95 9.03
N ALA A 358 19.04 -4.76 8.13
CA ALA A 358 20.46 -5.13 8.17
C ALA A 358 21.43 -4.00 7.80
N SER A 359 21.08 -3.16 6.82
CA SER A 359 21.87 -1.97 6.45
C SER A 359 22.14 -1.05 7.65
N ARG A 360 21.24 -1.04 8.65
CA ARG A 360 21.36 -0.22 9.86
C ARG A 360 22.23 -0.82 10.94
N GLY A 361 22.23 -2.15 11.08
CA GLY A 361 23.16 -2.84 11.98
C GLY A 361 24.63 -2.52 11.64
N ARG A 362 24.91 -2.30 10.34
CA ARG A 362 26.23 -1.89 9.85
C ARG A 362 26.53 -0.42 10.13
N THR A 363 25.57 0.50 9.96
CA THR A 363 25.79 1.93 10.25
C THR A 363 25.94 2.22 11.75
N SER A 364 25.21 1.50 12.61
CA SER A 364 25.34 1.61 14.07
C SER A 364 26.68 1.04 14.59
N ALA A 365 27.18 -0.03 13.97
CA ALA A 365 28.47 -0.65 14.32
C ALA A 365 29.71 0.20 13.94
N ILE A 366 29.57 1.23 13.10
CA ILE A 366 30.67 2.12 12.67
C ILE A 366 30.88 3.30 13.64
N ARG A 367 30.09 3.43 14.72
CA ARG A 367 30.42 4.34 15.84
C ARG A 367 30.90 3.59 17.08
N PRO A 368 32.21 3.27 17.15
CA PRO A 368 32.95 3.34 18.39
C PRO A 368 34.06 4.41 18.27
N GLY A 369 33.89 5.53 18.98
CA GLY A 369 34.95 6.49 19.26
C GLY A 369 34.99 7.73 18.35
N ALA A 370 34.41 8.82 18.85
CA ALA A 370 34.96 10.18 18.75
C ALA A 370 34.47 10.97 19.97
#